data_AF-A0A0B4BXQ4-F1
#
_entry.id   AF-A0A0B4BXQ4-F1
#
_cell.length_a   1.000
_cell.length_b   1.000
_cell.length_c   1.000
_cell.angle_alpha   90.00
_cell.angle_beta   90.00
_cell.angle_gamma   90.00
#
_symmetry.space_group_name_H-M   'P 1'
#
loop_
_entity.id
_entity.type
_entity.pdbx_description
1 polymer ?
#
loop_
_entity_poly.entity_id
_entity_poly.type
_entity_poly.pdbx_seq_one_letter_code
_entity_poly.pdbx_strand_id
1 'polypeptide(L)'
;MAPDTPRKSSDVRIRFGHPWRLMQETRALTLLILGHVIVFLLSIGHDEIVAEMVADGWIFARYAEQIELLFGLVLFVCWGALTVRLVTMLQRARTGDCICPRCNQRCGDPE
;
A
#
# COMPACT_ATOMS: atom_id res chain seq x y z
N MET A 1 20.41 -55.13 3.71
CA MET A 1 20.55 -54.05 4.70
C MET A 1 21.30 -52.91 4.01
N ALA A 2 20.59 -51.86 3.60
CA ALA A 2 21.20 -50.66 3.05
C ALA A 2 21.42 -49.67 4.22
N PRO A 3 22.57 -48.98 4.31
CA PRO A 3 22.82 -48.03 5.38
C PRO A 3 22.02 -46.75 5.18
N ASP A 4 21.40 -46.30 6.28
CA ASP A 4 20.56 -45.12 6.38
C ASP A 4 21.35 -43.84 6.04
N THR A 5 20.88 -43.09 5.05
CA THR A 5 21.38 -41.73 4.79
C THR A 5 20.74 -40.73 5.76
N PRO A 6 21.52 -39.90 6.48
CA PRO A 6 20.95 -38.92 7.40
C PRO A 6 20.25 -37.79 6.65
N ARG A 7 18.94 -37.63 6.94
CA ARG A 7 18.07 -36.57 6.44
C ARG A 7 18.57 -35.22 6.96
N LYS A 8 19.28 -34.46 6.13
CA LYS A 8 19.77 -33.10 6.42
C LYS A 8 18.58 -32.20 6.74
N SER A 9 18.36 -31.88 8.01
CA SER A 9 17.37 -30.88 8.39
C SER A 9 17.84 -29.54 7.85
N SER A 10 17.10 -29.00 6.89
CA SER A 10 17.26 -27.62 6.47
C SER A 10 16.79 -26.76 7.63
N ASP A 11 17.75 -26.36 8.48
CA ASP A 11 17.65 -25.30 9.47
C ASP A 11 17.24 -24.01 8.74
N VAL A 12 15.92 -23.81 8.62
CA VAL A 12 15.33 -22.56 8.12
C VAL A 12 15.58 -21.52 9.21
N ARG A 13 16.77 -20.93 9.20
CA ARG A 13 17.04 -19.74 10.00
C ARG A 13 16.19 -18.61 9.44
N ILE A 14 15.05 -18.39 10.08
CA ILE A 14 14.26 -17.17 9.89
C ILE A 14 15.13 -16.03 10.40
N ARG A 15 15.90 -15.45 9.48
CA ARG A 15 16.76 -14.31 9.75
C ARG A 15 15.85 -13.09 9.81
N PHE A 16 15.30 -12.83 11.00
CA PHE A 16 14.63 -11.56 11.29
C PHE A 16 15.66 -10.44 11.06
N GLY A 17 15.54 -9.75 9.94
CA GLY A 17 16.29 -8.52 9.69
C GLY A 17 16.02 -7.53 10.82
N HIS A 18 17.01 -6.69 11.15
CA HIS A 18 16.95 -5.73 12.27
C HIS A 18 15.54 -5.10 12.42
N PRO A 19 14.90 -5.20 13.60
CA PRO A 19 13.50 -4.83 13.80
C PRO A 19 13.19 -3.37 13.44
N TRP A 20 14.21 -2.51 13.49
CA TRP A 20 14.12 -1.11 13.10
C TRP A 20 13.77 -0.91 11.60
N ARG A 21 14.26 -1.78 10.71
CA ARG A 21 13.99 -1.69 9.26
C ARG A 21 12.57 -2.14 8.92
N LEU A 22 12.08 -3.16 9.63
CA LEU A 22 10.70 -3.64 9.54
C LEU A 22 9.70 -2.57 10.02
N MET A 23 10.02 -1.80 11.06
CA MET A 23 9.13 -0.74 11.56
C MET A 23 8.84 0.35 10.52
N GLN A 24 9.83 0.74 9.71
CA GLN A 24 9.63 1.80 8.70
C GLN A 24 8.75 1.32 7.53
N GLU A 25 8.99 0.11 7.01
CA GLU A 25 8.18 -0.49 5.95
C GLU A 25 6.75 -0.77 6.44
N THR A 26 6.61 -1.29 7.66
CA THR A 26 5.30 -1.55 8.28
C THR A 26 4.54 -0.24 8.51
N ARG A 27 5.20 0.82 8.99
CA ARG A 27 4.58 2.14 9.16
C ARG A 27 4.06 2.71 7.84
N ALA A 28 4.86 2.61 6.77
CA ALA A 28 4.46 3.08 5.45
C ALA A 28 3.23 2.32 4.92
N LEU A 29 3.20 0.99 5.10
CA LEU A 29 2.06 0.16 4.73
C LEU A 29 0.82 0.48 5.58
N THR A 30 0.96 0.65 6.90
CA THR A 30 -0.13 1.05 7.79
C THR A 30 -0.70 2.41 7.39
N LEU A 31 0.14 3.39 7.07
CA LEU A 31 -0.32 4.71 6.62
C LEU A 31 -1.03 4.63 5.26
N LEU A 32 -0.57 3.78 4.35
CA LEU A 32 -1.26 3.54 3.08
C LEU A 32 -2.65 2.93 3.30
N ILE A 33 -2.76 1.91 4.15
CA ILE A 33 -4.05 1.29 4.49
C ILE A 33 -4.97 2.32 5.16
N LEU A 34 -4.46 3.06 6.14
CA LEU A 34 -5.22 4.09 6.82
C LEU A 34 -5.71 5.17 5.84
N GLY A 35 -4.86 5.57 4.90
CA GLY A 35 -5.23 6.48 3.80
C GLY A 35 -6.40 5.94 2.97
N HIS A 36 -6.38 4.65 2.60
CA HIS A 36 -7.51 4.04 1.89
C HIS A 36 -8.78 4.06 2.73
N VAL A 37 -8.70 3.71 4.01
CA VAL A 37 -9.88 3.73 4.90
C VAL A 37 -10.47 5.15 5.00
N ILE A 38 -9.62 6.16 5.14
CA ILE A 38 -10.08 7.56 5.19
C ILE A 38 -10.75 7.97 3.88
N VAL A 39 -10.11 7.71 2.73
CA VAL A 39 -10.68 8.05 1.41
C VAL A 39 -11.99 7.29 1.18
N PHE A 40 -12.07 6.03 1.61
CA PHE A 40 -13.29 5.23 1.53
C PHE A 40 -14.42 5.84 2.35
N LEU A 41 -14.18 6.19 3.62
CA LEU A 41 -15.18 6.81 4.47
C LEU A 41 -15.64 8.16 3.91
N LEU A 42 -14.71 8.97 3.40
CA LEU A 42 -15.06 10.22 2.71
C LEU A 42 -15.90 9.96 1.45
N SER A 43 -15.59 8.90 0.69
CA SER A 43 -16.37 8.57 -0.51
C SER A 43 -17.80 8.11 -0.20
N ILE A 44 -18.03 7.50 0.97
CA ILE A 44 -19.38 7.09 1.41
C ILE A 44 -20.24 8.31 1.73
N GLY A 45 -19.67 9.36 2.34
CA GLY A 45 -20.43 10.51 2.83
C GLY A 45 -20.15 11.83 2.12
N HIS A 46 -19.56 11.81 0.93
CA HIS A 46 -19.20 13.05 0.22
C HIS A 46 -20.42 13.87 -0.22
N ASP A 47 -21.54 13.20 -0.50
CA ASP A 47 -22.84 13.81 -0.79
C ASP A 47 -23.37 14.58 0.41
N GLU A 48 -23.33 14.00 1.61
CA GLU A 48 -23.72 14.65 2.86
C GLU A 48 -22.82 15.84 3.17
N ILE A 49 -21.51 15.72 2.93
CA ILE A 49 -20.56 16.84 3.10
C ILE A 49 -20.96 18.01 2.19
N VAL A 50 -21.27 17.74 0.92
CA VAL A 50 -21.66 18.79 -0.04
C VAL A 50 -23.01 19.39 0.34
N ALA A 51 -23.96 18.59 0.82
CA ALA A 51 -25.25 19.07 1.30
C ALA A 51 -25.09 20.04 2.49
N GLU A 52 -24.26 19.69 3.47
CA GLU A 52 -23.97 20.55 4.62
C GLU A 52 -23.28 21.86 4.20
N MET A 53 -22.34 21.79 3.26
CA MET A 53 -21.68 23.01 2.72
C MET A 53 -22.66 23.95 2.00
N VAL A 54 -23.71 23.41 1.37
CA VAL A 54 -24.78 24.23 0.79
C VAL A 54 -25.68 24.81 1.89
N ALA A 55 -25.99 24.02 2.92
CA ALA A 55 -26.81 24.46 4.06
C ALA A 55 -26.14 25.60 4.83
N ASP A 56 -24.83 25.53 5.04
CA ASP A 56 -24.02 26.58 5.67
C ASP A 56 -23.79 27.81 4.77
N GLY A 57 -24.21 27.75 3.50
CA GLY A 57 -24.06 28.85 2.54
C GLY A 57 -22.65 29.03 1.99
N TRP A 58 -21.76 28.06 2.18
CA TRP A 58 -20.41 28.08 1.60
C TRP A 58 -20.47 27.86 0.09
N ILE A 59 -21.48 27.13 -0.38
CA ILE A 59 -21.74 26.81 -1.78
C ILE A 59 -23.15 27.25 -2.17
N PHE A 60 -23.29 27.86 -3.34
CA PHE A 60 -24.62 28.09 -3.92
C PHE A 60 -25.24 26.77 -4.39
N ALA A 61 -26.49 26.51 -4.00
CA ALA A 61 -27.22 25.29 -4.37
C ALA A 61 -27.19 24.96 -5.88
N ARG A 62 -27.13 25.98 -6.76
CA ARG A 62 -27.02 25.80 -8.22
C ARG A 62 -25.76 25.06 -8.69
N TYR A 63 -24.72 25.03 -7.86
CA TYR A 63 -23.44 24.38 -8.14
C TYR A 63 -23.24 23.09 -7.32
N ALA A 64 -24.20 22.69 -6.50
CA ALA A 64 -24.07 21.55 -5.59
C ALA A 64 -23.69 20.27 -6.34
N GLU A 65 -24.44 19.93 -7.40
CA GLU A 65 -24.18 18.75 -8.23
C GLU A 65 -22.77 18.77 -8.87
N GLN A 66 -22.34 19.92 -9.40
CA GLN A 66 -21.01 20.04 -10.01
C GLN A 66 -19.90 19.84 -8.97
N ILE A 67 -20.11 20.33 -7.75
CA ILE A 67 -19.14 20.20 -6.67
C ILE A 67 -19.13 18.78 -6.11
N GLU A 68 -20.28 18.12 -6.02
CA GLU A 68 -20.37 16.70 -5.67
C GLU A 68 -19.56 15.83 -6.64
N LEU A 69 -19.75 16.05 -7.96
CA LEU A 69 -18.98 15.36 -8.99
C LEU A 69 -17.48 15.64 -8.89
N LEU A 70 -17.10 16.89 -8.62
CA LEU A 70 -15.71 17.27 -8.42
C LEU A 70 -15.11 16.59 -7.18
N PHE A 71 -15.85 16.55 -6.07
CA PHE A 71 -15.45 15.85 -4.85
C PHE A 71 -15.24 14.35 -5.10
N GLY A 72 -16.20 13.71 -5.76
CA GLY A 72 -16.11 12.31 -6.15
C GLY A 72 -14.90 12.04 -7.04
N LEU A 73 -14.64 12.90 -8.03
CA LEU A 73 -13.47 12.79 -8.90
C LEU A 73 -12.15 12.90 -8.12
N VAL A 74 -12.03 13.87 -7.21
CA VAL A 74 -10.83 14.05 -6.38
C VAL A 74 -10.61 12.83 -5.49
N LEU A 75 -11.65 12.33 -4.84
CA LEU A 75 -11.56 11.12 -4.01
C LEU A 75 -11.17 9.89 -4.84
N PHE A 76 -11.70 9.76 -6.05
CA PHE A 76 -11.35 8.68 -6.97
C PHE A 76 -9.87 8.74 -7.40
N VAL A 77 -9.35 9.93 -7.73
CA VAL A 77 -7.93 10.11 -8.07
C VAL A 77 -7.05 9.78 -6.87
N CYS A 78 -7.41 10.24 -5.67
CA CYS A 78 -6.70 9.92 -4.44
C CYS A 78 -6.67 8.40 -4.19
N TRP A 79 -7.81 7.73 -4.34
CA TRP A 79 -7.91 6.28 -4.23
C TRP A 79 -7.00 5.55 -5.22
N GLY A 80 -7.02 5.97 -6.50
CA GLY A 80 -6.16 5.43 -7.54
C GLY A 80 -4.67 5.60 -7.23
N ALA A 81 -4.27 6.79 -6.79
CA ALA A 81 -2.88 7.08 -6.42
C ALA A 81 -2.41 6.21 -5.24
N LEU A 82 -3.24 6.05 -4.21
CA LEU A 82 -2.97 5.17 -3.07
C LEU A 82 -2.86 3.70 -3.50
N THR A 83 -3.74 3.25 -4.40
CA THR A 83 -3.73 1.88 -4.94
C THR A 83 -2.45 1.60 -5.72
N VAL A 84 -2.04 2.51 -6.61
CA VAL A 84 -0.79 2.39 -7.36
C VAL A 84 0.41 2.33 -6.40
N ARG A 85 0.43 3.18 -5.37
CA ARG A 85 1.50 3.19 -4.36
C ARG A 85 1.55 1.88 -3.56
N LEU A 86 0.39 1.31 -3.22
CA LEU A 86 0.30 0.03 -2.52
C LEU A 86 0.80 -1.12 -3.39
N VAL A 87 0.34 -1.20 -4.65
CA VAL A 87 0.77 -2.23 -5.61
C VAL A 87 2.27 -2.15 -5.88
N THR A 88 2.82 -0.95 -6.06
CA THR A 88 4.27 -0.76 -6.26
C THR A 88 5.09 -1.19 -5.04
N MET A 89 4.60 -0.93 -3.81
CA MET A 89 5.22 -1.49 -2.59
C MET A 89 5.15 -3.02 -2.56
N LEU A 90 4.00 -3.61 -2.88
CA LEU A 90 3.82 -5.07 -2.88
C LEU A 90 4.69 -5.75 -3.95
N GLN A 91 4.82 -5.14 -5.13
CA GLN A 91 5.72 -5.60 -6.17
C GLN A 91 7.17 -5.60 -5.68
N ARG A 92 7.65 -4.51 -5.06
CA ARG A 92 9.00 -4.47 -4.48
C ARG A 92 9.23 -5.56 -3.42
N ALA A 93 8.24 -5.79 -2.57
CA ALA A 93 8.31 -6.85 -1.56
C ALA A 93 8.34 -8.26 -2.19
N ARG A 94 7.57 -8.49 -3.28
CA ARG A 94 7.58 -9.76 -4.02
C ARG A 94 8.86 -9.99 -4.80
N THR A 95 9.39 -8.97 -5.47
CA THR A 95 10.60 -9.09 -6.29
C THR A 95 11.83 -9.34 -5.42
N GLY A 96 11.75 -9.02 -4.12
CA GLY A 96 12.69 -9.46 -3.09
C GLY A 96 14.12 -9.37 -3.59
N ASP A 97 14.64 -8.15 -3.77
CA ASP A 97 15.99 -7.89 -4.28
C ASP A 97 17.00 -8.74 -3.48
N CYS A 98 17.31 -9.92 -4.00
CA CYS A 98 18.35 -10.79 -3.51
C CYS A 98 19.65 -10.17 -3.98
N ILE A 99 20.11 -9.16 -3.25
CA ILE A 99 21.46 -8.63 -3.42
C ILE A 99 22.37 -9.62 -2.70
N CYS A 100 23.14 -10.39 -3.46
CA CYS A 100 24.14 -11.26 -2.86
C CYS A 100 25.18 -10.39 -2.14
N PRO A 101 25.36 -10.52 -0.80
CA PRO A 101 26.25 -9.65 -0.03
C PRO A 101 27.73 -9.82 -0.38
N ARG A 102 28.07 -10.83 -1.18
CA ARG A 102 29.43 -11.11 -1.64
C ARG A 102 29.77 -10.46 -2.98
N CYS A 103 28.79 -10.26 -3.87
CA CYS A 103 29.04 -9.73 -5.22
C CYS A 103 28.20 -8.49 -5.59
N ASN A 104 27.30 -8.03 -4.71
CA ASN A 104 26.46 -6.84 -4.94
C ASN A 104 25.69 -6.85 -6.29
N GLN A 105 25.46 -8.04 -6.87
CA GLN A 105 24.65 -8.25 -8.07
C GLN A 105 23.24 -8.69 -7.69
N ARG A 106 22.26 -8.33 -8.52
CA ARG A 106 20.89 -8.83 -8.44
C ARG A 106 20.90 -10.30 -8.85
N CYS A 107 20.34 -11.19 -8.01
CA CYS A 107 20.12 -12.58 -8.45
C CYS A 107 19.14 -12.58 -9.63
N GLY A 108 19.63 -12.81 -10.85
CA GLY A 108 18.79 -12.88 -12.04
C GLY A 108 19.36 -12.29 -13.33
N ASP A 109 20.61 -11.84 -13.37
CA ASP A 109 21.29 -11.58 -14.65
C ASP A 109 21.90 -12.89 -15.16
N PRO A 110 21.27 -13.59 -16.13
CA PRO A 110 21.99 -14.53 -16.98
C PRO A 110 22.94 -13.73 -17.87
N GLU A 111 24.21 -14.15 -17.91
CA GLU A 111 25.25 -13.67 -18.82
C GLU A 111 24.81 -13.70 -20.30
#